data_AF-L7EF88-F1
#
_entry.id   AF-L7EF88-F1
#
_cell.length_a   1.000
_cell.length_b   1.000
_cell.length_c   1.000
_cell.angle_alpha   90.00
_cell.angle_beta   90.00
_cell.angle_gamma   90.00
#
_symmetry.space_group_name_H-M   'P 1'
#
loop_
_entity.id
_entity.type
_entity.pdbx_description
1 polymer ?
#
loop_
_entity_poly.entity_id
_entity_poly.type
_entity_poly.pdbx_seq_one_letter_code
_entity_poly.pdbx_strand_id
1 'polypeptide(L)' 'MDSPDRGQVWLVDLGYVAKVRPCLVISIPARNQERALATLVPHTTSSRGSRLEVKV' A
#
# COMPACT_ATOMS: atom_id res chain seq x y z
N MET A 1 -0.80 -15.96 -9.30
CA MET A 1 -1.14 -14.59 -8.85
C MET A 1 0.18 -13.93 -8.54
N ASP A 2 0.46 -12.81 -9.19
CA ASP A 2 1.72 -12.09 -8.97
C ASP A 2 1.76 -11.56 -7.55
N SER A 3 2.90 -11.71 -6.88
CA SER A 3 3.15 -11.08 -5.59
C SER A 3 3.32 -9.57 -5.81
N PRO A 4 2.81 -8.72 -4.91
CA PRO A 4 2.96 -7.28 -5.04
C PRO A 4 4.44 -6.88 -5.01
N ASP A 5 4.90 -6.21 -6.06
CA ASP A 5 6.26 -5.69 -6.16
C ASP A 5 6.36 -4.25 -5.64
N ARG A 6 7.53 -3.91 -5.08
CA ARG A 6 7.83 -2.56 -4.62
C ARG A 6 7.63 -1.55 -5.76
N GLY A 7 6.90 -0.47 -5.47
CA GLY A 7 6.62 0.60 -6.44
C GLY A 7 5.32 0.42 -7.21
N GLN A 8 4.68 -0.76 -7.13
CA GLN A 8 3.35 -0.94 -7.70
C GLN A 8 2.26 -0.31 -6.83
N VAL A 9 1.16 0.08 -7.47
CA VAL A 9 -0.05 0.55 -6.80
C VAL A 9 -1.13 -0.51 -6.94
N TRP A 10 -1.67 -0.94 -5.80
CA TRP A 10 -2.71 -1.96 -5.73
C TRP A 10 -3.98 -1.39 -5.11
N LEU A 11 -5.15 -1.88 -5.54
CA LEU A 11 -6.40 -1.59 -4.87
C LEU A 11 -6.53 -2.52 -3.66
N VAL A 12 -6.55 -1.97 -2.45
CA VAL A 12 -6.49 -2.74 -1.20
C VAL A 12 -7.68 -2.42 -0.32
N ASP A 13 -8.34 -3.47 0.17
CA ASP A 13 -9.30 -3.36 1.26
C ASP A 13 -8.55 -3.26 2.59
N LEU A 14 -8.59 -2.09 3.23
CA LEU A 14 -7.96 -1.85 4.53
C LEU A 14 -8.91 -2.16 5.71
N GLY A 15 -10.03 -2.82 5.44
CA GLY A 15 -11.01 -3.23 6.43
C GLY A 15 -11.98 -2.12 6.82
N TYR A 16 -12.73 -2.40 7.89
CA TYR A 16 -13.98 -1.73 8.25
C TYR A 16 -13.91 -0.18 8.31
N VAL A 17 -12.82 0.38 8.83
CA VAL A 17 -12.67 1.84 9.02
C VAL A 17 -11.94 2.52 7.87
N ALA A 18 -11.11 1.76 7.14
CA ALA A 18 -10.07 2.33 6.29
C ALA A 18 -10.35 2.25 4.79
N LYS A 19 -11.54 1.80 4.37
CA LYS A 19 -12.03 1.80 2.97
C LYS A 19 -11.16 0.97 2.00
N VAL A 20 -11.73 0.64 0.85
CA VAL A 20 -10.98 0.11 -0.30
C VAL A 20 -10.32 1.29 -1.03
N ARG A 21 -8.98 1.30 -1.16
CA ARG A 21 -8.27 2.41 -1.82
C ARG A 21 -6.94 1.99 -2.47
N PRO A 22 -6.43 2.79 -3.42
CA PRO A 22 -5.10 2.59 -3.98
C PRO A 22 -4.02 2.72 -2.89
N CYS A 23 -3.07 1.80 -2.89
CA CYS A 23 -1.97 1.76 -1.95
C CYS A 23 -0.66 1.47 -2.70
N LEU A 24 0.37 2.26 -2.42
CA LEU A 24 1.73 2.02 -2.91
C LEU A 24 2.40 0.93 -2.08
N VAL A 25 2.96 -0.07 -2.74
CA VAL A 25 3.75 -1.15 -2.10
C VAL A 25 5.17 -0.66 -1.85
N ILE A 26 5.64 -0.72 -0.61
CA ILE A 26 7.01 -0.33 -0.24
C ILE A 26 7.87 -1.50 0.26
N SER A 27 7.29 -2.64 0.59
CA SER A 27 8.04 -3.86 0.91
C SER A 27 8.55 -4.57 -0.36
N ILE A 28 9.50 -5.48 -0.19
CA ILE A 28 9.88 -6.45 -1.22
C ILE A 28 8.85 -7.60 -1.27
N PRO A 29 8.79 -8.37 -2.38
CA PRO A 29 7.90 -9.53 -2.47
C PRO A 29 8.24 -10.60 -1.44
N ALA A 30 7.22 -11.21 -0.85
CA ALA A 30 7.39 -12.36 0.01
C ALA A 30 7.82 -13.59 -0.80
N ARG A 31 8.72 -14.40 -0.25
CA ARG A 31 9.08 -15.71 -0.80
C ARG A 31 8.08 -16.77 -0.34
N ASN A 32 8.04 -17.91 -1.06
CA ASN A 32 7.11 -19.02 -0.76
C ASN A 32 7.17 -19.57 0.68
N GLN A 33 8.31 -19.40 1.37
CA GLN A 33 8.54 -19.89 2.73
C GLN A 33 8.14 -18.87 3.80
N GLU A 34 7.87 -17.63 3.40
CA GLU A 34 7.61 -16.49 4.29
C GLU A 34 6.10 -16.26 4.41
N ARG A 35 5.70 -15.51 5.43
CA ARG A 35 4.32 -15.00 5.48
C ARG A 35 4.14 -13.98 4.37
N ALA A 36 3.04 -14.09 3.62
CA ALA A 36 2.66 -13.12 2.60
C ALA A 36 2.18 -11.81 3.25
N LEU A 37 3.14 -10.97 3.65
CA LEU A 37 2.92 -9.66 4.25
C LEU A 37 3.39 -8.56 3.29
N ALA A 38 2.69 -7.43 3.29
CA ALA A 38 3.08 -6.25 2.53
C ALA A 38 3.02 -5.01 3.43
N THR A 39 3.96 -4.08 3.22
CA THR A 39 3.91 -2.74 3.82
C THR A 39 3.43 -1.76 2.75
N LEU A 40 2.43 -0.96 3.10
CA LEU A 40 1.67 -0.14 2.17
C LEU A 40 1.61 1.32 2.62
N VAL A 41 1.60 2.25 1.65
CA VAL A 41 1.28 3.67 1.86
C VAL A 41 -0.04 3.99 1.13
N PRO A 42 -1.15 4.26 1.84
CA PRO A 42 -2.43 4.55 1.21
C PRO A 42 -2.45 5.90 0.49
N HIS A 43 -3.04 5.94 -0.70
CA HIS A 43 -3.37 7.21 -1.36
C HIS A 43 -4.60 7.84 -0.69
N THR A 44 -4.56 9.16 -0.54
CA THR A 44 -5.66 9.95 0.01
C THR A 44 -5.82 11.26 -0.76
N THR A 45 -7.06 11.62 -1.06
CA THR A 45 -7.40 12.95 -1.59
C THR A 45 -7.60 13.98 -0.47
N SER A 46 -7.64 13.54 0.79
CA SER A 46 -7.78 14.39 1.97
C SER A 46 -6.41 14.62 2.64
N SER A 47 -5.50 15.25 1.90
CA SER A 47 -4.16 15.64 2.37
C SER A 47 -4.25 16.68 3.50
N ARG A 48 -3.35 16.59 4.48
CA ARG A 48 -3.20 17.56 5.58
C ARG A 48 -2.01 18.52 5.37
N GLY A 49 -1.26 18.36 4.28
CA GLY A 49 -0.14 19.23 3.93
C GLY A 49 1.09 19.05 4.83
N SER A 50 1.24 17.89 5.47
CA SER A 50 2.37 17.62 6.36
C SER A 50 3.64 17.19 5.59
N ARG A 51 4.82 17.30 6.22
CA ARG A 51 6.10 16.83 5.64
C ARG A 51 6.16 15.32 5.38
N LEU A 52 5.20 14.56 5.92
CA LEU A 52 5.12 13.10 5.78
C LEU A 52 4.25 12.69 4.59
N GLU A 53 3.64 13.66 3.89
CA GLU A 53 2.83 13.41 2.70
C GLU A 53 3.64 13.69 1.44
N VAL A 54 3.42 12.88 0.41
CA VAL A 54 4.03 13.04 -0.91
C VAL A 54 2.95 13.42 -1.90
N LYS A 55 3.19 14.49 -2.67
CA LYS A 55 2.33 14.81 -3.82
C LYS A 55 2.65 13.87 -4.98
N VAL A 56 1.63 13.25 -5.53
CA VAL A 56 1.69 12.42 -6.74
C VAL A 56 1.36 13.29 -7.95
#